data_AF-A0A443J5C4-F1
#
_entry.id   AF-A0A443J5C4-F1
#
_cell.length_a   1.000
_cell.length_b   1.000
_cell.length_c   1.000
_cell.angle_alpha   90.00
_cell.angle_beta   90.00
_cell.angle_gamma   90.00
#
_symmetry.space_group_name_H-M   'P 1'
#
loop_
_entity.id
_entity.type
_entity.pdbx_description
1 polymer ?
#
loop_
_entity_poly.entity_id
_entity_poly.type
_entity_poly.pdbx_seq_one_letter_code
_entity_poly.pdbx_strand_id
1 'polypeptide(L)'
;GRPVAGAVALGAGSAGPCIEVLRRTGGTRLALASTPVSLADLVGRRRLFPAMLPVFTRIGLGTARSMLRARRAGIRAGLVWGSSLRDDAVGPALWGEVIPRALAVGDLRPMPEPVVVGEGLGDLQAALDRQRAGVSASKLVIRL
;
A
#
# COMPACT_ATOMS: atom_id res chain seq x y z
N GLY A 1 25.34 4.08 -18.83
CA GLY A 1 24.01 4.01 -18.18
C GLY A 1 24.08 4.60 -16.79
N ARG A 2 22.95 5.03 -16.20
CA ARG A 2 22.92 5.50 -14.80
C ARG A 2 23.01 4.30 -13.85
N PRO A 3 23.72 4.41 -12.70
CA PRO A 3 23.83 3.32 -11.73
C PRO A 3 22.47 3.00 -11.10
N VAL A 4 22.18 1.72 -10.89
CA VAL A 4 20.96 1.28 -10.17
C VAL A 4 21.25 1.23 -8.68
N ALA A 5 20.66 2.15 -7.92
CA ALA A 5 20.84 2.22 -6.47
C ALA A 5 20.06 1.13 -5.69
N GLY A 6 18.93 0.69 -6.25
CA GLY A 6 18.03 -0.26 -5.59
C GLY A 6 16.77 -0.54 -6.42
N ALA A 7 15.88 -1.36 -5.85
CA ALA A 7 14.60 -1.71 -6.46
C ALA A 7 13.48 -1.67 -5.41
N VAL A 8 12.25 -1.44 -5.89
CA VAL A 8 11.02 -1.54 -5.09
C VAL A 8 10.18 -2.68 -5.64
N ALA A 9 9.91 -3.67 -4.81
CA ALA A 9 9.07 -4.82 -5.13
C ALA A 9 7.60 -4.50 -4.81
N LEU A 10 6.78 -4.44 -5.86
CA LEU A 10 5.34 -4.17 -5.80
C LEU A 10 4.57 -5.39 -6.30
N GLY A 11 3.58 -5.83 -5.54
CA GLY A 11 2.78 -7.02 -5.83
C GLY A 11 3.40 -8.33 -5.34
N ALA A 12 2.57 -9.36 -5.24
CA ALA A 12 2.98 -10.69 -4.82
C ALA A 12 4.03 -11.28 -5.79
N GLY A 13 5.07 -11.92 -5.24
CA GLY A 13 6.12 -12.58 -6.04
C GLY A 13 7.19 -11.66 -6.67
N SER A 14 7.01 -10.34 -6.64
CA SER A 14 7.91 -9.36 -7.28
C SER A 14 9.34 -9.31 -6.70
N ALA A 15 9.54 -9.75 -5.46
CA ALA A 15 10.84 -9.72 -4.78
C ALA A 15 11.94 -10.52 -5.51
N GLY A 16 11.60 -11.67 -6.10
CA GLY A 16 12.55 -12.54 -6.80
C GLY A 16 13.16 -11.86 -8.04
N PRO A 17 12.33 -11.40 -8.99
CA PRO A 17 12.78 -10.61 -10.14
C PRO A 17 13.60 -9.37 -9.74
N CYS A 18 13.19 -8.64 -8.70
CA CYS A 18 13.96 -7.49 -8.22
C CYS A 18 15.38 -7.90 -7.75
N ILE A 19 15.52 -9.00 -7.02
CA ILE A 19 16.84 -9.52 -6.61
C ILE A 19 17.69 -9.86 -7.83
N GLU A 20 17.12 -10.47 -8.86
CA GLU A 20 17.85 -10.83 -10.08
C GLU A 20 18.34 -9.58 -10.85
N VAL A 21 17.49 -8.57 -10.99
CA VAL A 21 17.87 -7.28 -11.59
C VAL A 21 19.00 -6.62 -10.79
N LEU A 22 18.89 -6.60 -9.46
CA LEU A 22 19.90 -6.00 -8.59
C LEU A 22 21.25 -6.73 -8.68
N ARG A 23 21.25 -8.07 -8.79
CA ARG A 23 22.46 -8.85 -9.03
C ARG A 23 23.18 -8.48 -10.33
N ARG A 24 22.42 -8.23 -11.40
CA ARG A 24 22.97 -7.86 -12.71
C ARG A 24 23.44 -6.41 -12.79
N THR A 25 22.85 -5.54 -11.98
CA THR A 25 23.06 -4.09 -12.06
C THR A 25 23.97 -3.55 -10.95
N GLY A 26 24.30 -4.36 -9.94
CA GLY A 26 25.13 -3.98 -8.80
C GLY A 26 24.38 -3.22 -7.70
N GLY A 27 23.06 -3.09 -7.79
CA GLY A 27 22.26 -2.43 -6.77
C GLY A 27 22.19 -3.24 -5.47
N THR A 28 22.19 -2.56 -4.33
CA THR A 28 22.34 -3.22 -3.01
C THR A 28 21.13 -3.05 -2.09
N ARG A 29 20.08 -2.34 -2.53
CA ARG A 29 18.89 -2.07 -1.70
C ARG A 29 17.60 -2.58 -2.34
N LEU A 30 16.78 -3.26 -1.55
CA LEU A 30 15.47 -3.75 -1.94
C LEU A 30 14.41 -3.31 -0.93
N ALA A 31 13.44 -2.53 -1.39
CA ALA A 31 12.24 -2.21 -0.61
C ALA A 31 11.11 -3.18 -0.99
N LEU A 32 10.52 -3.85 0.00
CA LEU A 32 9.40 -4.76 -0.17
C LEU A 32 8.12 -4.02 0.22
N ALA A 33 7.38 -3.51 -0.77
CA ALA A 33 6.13 -2.76 -0.57
C ALA A 33 4.88 -3.65 -0.71
N SER A 34 5.06 -4.96 -0.68
CA SER A 34 3.96 -5.93 -0.74
C SER A 34 4.33 -7.20 0.01
N THR A 35 3.32 -7.88 0.54
CA THR A 35 3.48 -9.22 1.08
C THR A 35 3.70 -10.23 -0.06
N PRO A 36 4.40 -11.35 0.20
CA PRO A 36 4.64 -12.37 -0.81
C PRO A 36 3.37 -13.09 -1.28
N VAL A 37 2.27 -12.94 -0.54
CA VAL A 37 0.94 -13.44 -0.89
C VAL A 37 -0.05 -12.27 -0.95
N SER A 38 -1.06 -12.40 -1.81
CA SER A 38 -2.17 -11.44 -1.88
C SER A 38 -3.01 -11.51 -0.61
N LEU A 39 -3.37 -10.36 -0.05
CA LEU A 39 -4.31 -10.26 1.07
C LEU A 39 -5.77 -10.20 0.60
N ALA A 40 -6.02 -10.17 -0.71
CA ALA A 40 -7.37 -10.15 -1.27
C ALA A 40 -8.20 -11.35 -0.79
N ASP A 41 -7.56 -12.51 -0.60
CA ASP A 41 -8.20 -13.75 -0.15
C ASP A 41 -8.68 -13.72 1.32
N LEU A 42 -8.29 -12.69 2.09
CA LEU A 42 -8.76 -12.48 3.47
C LEU A 42 -9.97 -11.54 3.55
N VAL A 43 -10.24 -10.77 2.51
CA VAL A 43 -11.36 -9.83 2.49
C VAL A 43 -12.66 -10.63 2.39
N GLY A 44 -13.51 -10.55 3.42
CA GLY A 44 -14.84 -11.19 3.42
C GLY A 44 -14.98 -12.45 4.30
N ARG A 45 -13.92 -12.93 4.96
CA ARG A 45 -14.06 -14.07 5.91
C ARG A 45 -14.60 -13.60 7.27
N ARG A 46 -15.81 -14.06 7.61
CA ARG A 46 -16.56 -13.72 8.84
C ARG A 46 -15.91 -14.19 10.15
N ARG A 47 -14.92 -15.11 10.10
CA ARG A 47 -14.15 -15.60 11.26
C ARG A 47 -12.65 -15.44 10.98
N LEU A 48 -12.01 -14.46 11.63
CA LEU A 48 -10.57 -14.15 11.50
C LEU A 48 -9.69 -15.31 12.05
N PHE A 49 -10.06 -15.89 13.19
CA PHE A 49 -9.43 -17.08 13.77
C PHE A 49 -10.29 -18.32 13.51
N PRO A 50 -9.74 -19.51 13.14
CA PRO A 50 -8.35 -19.91 12.91
C PRO A 50 -7.86 -19.75 11.45
N ALA A 51 -8.66 -19.20 10.55
CA ALA A 51 -8.38 -19.10 9.12
C ALA A 51 -7.15 -18.23 8.76
N MET A 52 -6.70 -17.36 9.67
CA MET A 52 -5.54 -16.50 9.49
C MET A 52 -4.20 -17.22 9.63
N LEU A 53 -4.08 -18.25 10.48
CA LEU A 53 -2.80 -18.92 10.75
C LEU A 53 -2.06 -19.37 9.47
N PRO A 54 -2.67 -20.09 8.52
CA PRO A 54 -1.97 -20.48 7.29
C PRO A 54 -1.55 -19.28 6.42
N VAL A 55 -2.31 -18.17 6.45
CA VAL A 55 -1.97 -16.94 5.73
C VAL A 55 -0.73 -16.30 6.35
N PHE A 56 -0.72 -16.06 7.65
CA PHE A 56 0.44 -15.46 8.33
C PHE A 56 1.68 -16.34 8.22
N THR A 57 1.53 -17.66 8.30
CA THR A 57 2.64 -18.59 8.05
C THR A 57 3.18 -18.45 6.63
N ARG A 58 2.32 -18.36 5.61
CA ARG A 58 2.75 -18.13 4.21
C ARG A 58 3.42 -16.77 4.02
N ILE A 59 2.88 -15.71 4.63
CA ILE A 59 3.49 -14.37 4.62
C ILE A 59 4.88 -14.42 5.26
N GLY A 60 4.98 -15.00 6.46
CA GLY A 60 6.23 -15.10 7.21
C GLY A 60 7.29 -15.89 6.47
N LEU A 61 6.96 -17.10 6.01
CA LEU A 61 7.89 -17.96 5.26
C LEU A 61 8.29 -17.33 3.93
N GLY A 62 7.35 -16.74 3.19
CA GLY A 62 7.66 -16.07 1.91
C GLY A 62 8.56 -14.85 2.09
N THR A 63 8.34 -14.09 3.16
CA THR A 63 9.15 -12.91 3.51
C THR A 63 10.55 -13.33 3.94
N ALA A 64 10.66 -14.31 4.84
CA ALA A 64 11.94 -14.86 5.28
C ALA A 64 12.76 -15.43 4.11
N ARG A 65 12.11 -16.16 3.19
CA ARG A 65 12.75 -16.67 1.96
C ARG A 65 13.29 -15.54 1.09
N SER A 66 12.53 -14.45 0.94
CA SER A 66 12.93 -13.28 0.16
C SER A 66 14.10 -12.55 0.82
N MET A 67 14.05 -12.35 2.14
CA MET A 67 15.12 -11.74 2.92
C MET A 67 16.41 -12.58 2.86
N LEU A 68 16.31 -13.90 2.99
CA LEU A 68 17.47 -14.80 2.91
C LEU A 68 18.12 -14.75 1.52
N ARG A 69 17.31 -14.76 0.44
CA ARG A 69 17.83 -14.65 -0.92
C ARG A 69 18.51 -13.31 -1.18
N ALA A 70 17.90 -12.21 -0.75
CA ALA A 70 18.49 -10.88 -0.87
C ALA A 70 19.83 -10.82 -0.12
N ARG A 71 19.88 -11.29 1.13
CA ARG A 71 21.12 -11.35 1.92
C ARG A 71 22.21 -12.18 1.25
N ARG A 72 21.89 -13.36 0.70
CA ARG A 72 22.83 -14.20 -0.05
C ARG A 72 23.36 -13.53 -1.33
N ALA A 73 22.65 -12.54 -1.85
CA ALA A 73 23.06 -11.73 -3.00
C ALA A 73 23.74 -10.42 -2.60
N GLY A 74 24.05 -10.19 -1.31
CA GLY A 74 24.62 -8.92 -0.83
C GLY A 74 23.62 -7.75 -0.83
N ILE A 75 22.33 -8.03 -0.95
CA ILE A 75 21.26 -7.01 -1.03
C ILE A 75 20.59 -6.86 0.34
N ARG A 76 20.53 -5.61 0.82
CA ARG A 76 19.75 -5.24 2.01
C ARG A 76 18.28 -5.09 1.63
N ALA A 77 17.48 -6.08 2.02
CA ALA A 77 16.02 -6.03 1.89
C ALA A 77 15.35 -5.48 3.16
N GLY A 78 14.33 -4.64 2.99
CA GLY A 78 13.51 -4.11 4.08
C GLY A 78 12.03 -4.07 3.69
N LEU A 79 11.16 -4.41 4.64
CA LEU A 79 9.71 -4.29 4.46
C LEU A 79 9.29 -2.82 4.62
N VAL A 80 8.52 -2.31 3.68
CA VAL A 80 7.88 -1.00 3.81
C VAL A 80 6.56 -1.18 4.53
N TRP A 81 6.47 -0.62 5.74
CA TRP A 81 5.24 -0.62 6.52
C TRP A 81 4.55 0.73 6.37
N GLY A 82 3.64 0.85 5.39
CA GLY A 82 3.07 2.16 5.03
C GLY A 82 2.40 2.91 6.19
N SER A 83 1.83 2.20 7.16
CA SER A 83 1.22 2.85 8.33
C SER A 83 2.22 3.36 9.37
N SER A 84 3.51 3.00 9.30
CA SER A 84 4.50 3.55 10.24
C SER A 84 4.65 5.07 10.08
N LEU A 85 4.44 5.58 8.86
CA LEU A 85 4.47 7.00 8.54
C LEU A 85 3.37 7.80 9.24
N ARG A 86 2.30 7.13 9.72
CA ARG A 86 1.23 7.82 10.44
C ARG A 86 1.72 8.33 11.80
N ASP A 87 2.51 7.51 12.47
CA ASP A 87 2.85 7.67 13.89
C ASP A 87 4.27 8.23 14.10
N ASP A 88 5.06 8.36 13.03
CA ASP A 88 6.37 9.04 13.05
C ASP A 88 6.24 10.53 12.67
N ALA A 89 7.37 11.25 12.65
CA ALA A 89 7.41 12.69 12.36
C ALA A 89 6.85 13.07 10.98
N VAL A 90 6.79 12.15 10.01
CA VAL A 90 6.26 12.41 8.68
C VAL A 90 4.76 12.61 8.72
N GLY A 91 4.04 11.84 9.55
CA GLY A 91 2.58 11.88 9.63
C GLY A 91 2.04 13.26 10.01
N PRO A 92 2.42 13.80 11.19
CA PRO A 92 2.03 15.13 11.62
C PRO A 92 2.44 16.23 10.64
N ALA A 93 3.66 16.18 10.09
CA ALA A 93 4.11 17.17 9.11
C ALA A 93 3.29 17.12 7.82
N LEU A 94 3.01 15.92 7.31
CA LEU A 94 2.27 15.72 6.07
C LEU A 94 0.81 16.20 6.21
N TRP A 95 0.11 15.77 7.26
CA TRP A 95 -1.31 16.05 7.45
C TRP A 95 -1.59 17.42 8.10
N GLY A 96 -0.66 17.94 8.90
CA GLY A 96 -0.80 19.22 9.59
C GLY A 96 -0.34 20.42 8.76
N GLU A 97 0.69 20.25 7.92
CA GLU A 97 1.32 21.37 7.21
C GLU A 97 1.29 21.20 5.69
N VAL A 98 1.84 20.09 5.19
CA VAL A 98 2.09 19.94 3.75
C VAL A 98 0.78 19.85 2.96
N ILE A 99 -0.11 18.92 3.33
CA ILE A 99 -1.37 18.70 2.61
C ILE A 99 -2.29 19.92 2.72
N PRO A 100 -2.58 20.49 3.92
CA PRO A 100 -3.44 21.67 4.02
C PRO A 100 -2.92 22.85 3.21
N ARG A 101 -1.61 23.14 3.29
CA ARG A 101 -0.99 24.21 2.51
C ARG A 101 -1.10 23.95 1.02
N ALA A 102 -0.76 22.75 0.56
CA ALA A 102 -0.79 22.39 -0.85
C ALA A 102 -2.20 22.44 -1.45
N LEU A 103 -3.23 22.09 -0.66
CA LEU A 103 -4.63 22.25 -1.05
C LEU A 103 -5.02 23.73 -1.15
N ALA A 104 -4.61 24.56 -0.18
CA ALA A 104 -4.96 25.98 -0.14
C ALA A 104 -4.37 26.77 -1.32
N VAL A 105 -3.14 26.45 -1.73
CA VAL A 105 -2.47 27.10 -2.88
C VAL A 105 -2.76 26.40 -4.22
N GLY A 106 -3.44 25.25 -4.19
CA GLY A 106 -3.83 24.50 -5.39
C GLY A 106 -2.74 23.65 -6.05
N ASP A 107 -1.60 23.45 -5.38
CA ASP A 107 -0.53 22.52 -5.78
C ASP A 107 -0.98 21.05 -5.65
N LEU A 108 -1.84 20.78 -4.66
CA LEU A 108 -2.53 19.51 -4.53
C LEU A 108 -4.00 19.74 -4.87
N ARG A 109 -4.53 18.94 -5.80
CA ARG A 109 -5.94 19.00 -6.22
C ARG A 109 -6.58 17.62 -6.06
N PRO A 110 -7.66 17.48 -5.26
CA PRO A 110 -8.39 16.23 -5.17
C PRO A 110 -9.01 15.92 -6.52
N MET A 111 -8.62 14.83 -7.16
CA MET A 111 -9.10 14.43 -8.48
C MET A 111 -9.42 12.92 -8.51
N PRO A 112 -10.46 12.48 -9.27
CA PRO A 112 -11.42 13.32 -9.97
C PRO A 112 -12.32 14.13 -9.00
N GLU A 113 -13.12 15.05 -9.53
CA GLU A 113 -14.07 15.81 -8.70
C GLU A 113 -14.97 14.86 -7.90
N PRO A 114 -15.21 15.15 -6.59
CA PRO A 114 -16.07 14.31 -5.78
C PRO A 114 -17.52 14.42 -6.23
N VAL A 115 -18.25 13.31 -6.12
CA VAL A 115 -19.70 13.25 -6.36
C VAL A 115 -20.40 13.32 -5.01
N VAL A 116 -21.10 14.43 -4.75
CA VAL A 116 -21.96 14.54 -3.57
C VAL A 116 -23.22 13.72 -3.81
N VAL A 117 -23.51 12.77 -2.92
CA VAL A 117 -24.60 11.79 -3.06
C VAL A 117 -25.64 11.86 -1.95
N GLY A 118 -25.52 12.82 -1.03
CA GLY A 118 -26.45 12.98 0.08
C GLY A 118 -26.08 14.10 1.03
N GLU A 119 -27.04 14.45 1.88
CA GLU A 119 -26.97 15.51 2.90
C GLU A 119 -27.51 14.90 4.20
N GLY A 120 -26.61 14.27 4.98
CA GLY A 120 -26.91 13.63 6.26
C GLY A 120 -26.75 12.11 6.26
N LEU A 121 -26.73 11.53 7.47
CA LEU A 121 -26.44 10.10 7.67
C LEU A 121 -27.51 9.15 7.11
N GLY A 122 -28.72 9.65 6.81
CA GLY A 122 -29.79 8.85 6.18
C GLY A 122 -29.39 8.32 4.79
N ASP A 123 -28.51 9.03 4.08
CA ASP A 123 -28.06 8.67 2.73
C ASP A 123 -26.89 7.66 2.72
N LEU A 124 -26.38 7.27 3.90
CA LEU A 124 -25.19 6.43 4.02
C LEU A 124 -25.34 5.08 3.32
N GLN A 125 -26.48 4.41 3.50
CA GLN A 125 -26.69 3.09 2.92
C GLN A 125 -26.72 3.16 1.39
N ALA A 126 -27.47 4.13 0.83
CA ALA A 126 -27.54 4.34 -0.60
C ALA A 126 -26.17 4.70 -1.21
N ALA A 127 -25.37 5.53 -0.53
CA ALA A 127 -24.02 5.86 -0.96
C ALA A 127 -23.09 4.63 -0.97
N LEU A 128 -23.17 3.78 0.05
CA LEU A 128 -22.40 2.53 0.11
C LEU A 128 -22.79 1.55 -1.00
N ASP A 129 -24.09 1.42 -1.28
CA ASP A 129 -24.57 0.55 -2.35
C ASP A 129 -24.12 1.06 -3.73
N ARG A 130 -24.16 2.38 -3.96
CA ARG A 130 -23.58 3.00 -5.15
C ARG A 130 -22.08 2.78 -5.26
N GLN A 131 -21.33 2.90 -4.15
CA GLN A 131 -19.88 2.62 -4.14
C GLN A 131 -19.58 1.19 -4.57
N ARG A 132 -20.38 0.22 -4.09
CA ARG A 132 -20.23 -1.21 -4.43
C ARG A 132 -20.58 -1.52 -5.88
N ALA A 133 -21.54 -0.80 -6.46
CA ALA A 133 -21.88 -0.91 -7.88
C ALA A 133 -20.76 -0.40 -8.81
N GLY A 134 -19.76 0.32 -8.26
CA GLY A 134 -18.63 0.88 -8.98
C GLY A 134 -18.85 2.34 -9.36
N VAL A 135 -17.81 3.15 -9.16
CA VAL A 135 -17.88 4.62 -9.30
C VAL A 135 -16.77 5.21 -10.18
N SER A 136 -16.06 4.37 -10.94
CA SER A 136 -14.97 4.81 -11.83
C SER A 136 -13.93 5.70 -11.14
N ALA A 137 -13.49 5.29 -9.95
CA ALA A 137 -12.58 6.04 -9.07
C ALA A 137 -13.11 7.38 -8.51
N SER A 138 -14.34 7.79 -8.81
CA SER A 138 -14.95 8.98 -8.21
C SER A 138 -15.16 8.83 -6.73
N LYS A 139 -14.82 9.87 -5.97
CA LYS A 139 -15.06 9.90 -4.53
C LYS A 139 -16.51 10.27 -4.25
N LEU A 140 -17.29 9.36 -3.66
CA LEU A 140 -18.62 9.70 -3.14
C LEU A 140 -18.49 10.46 -1.81
N VAL A 141 -19.26 11.53 -1.66
CA VAL A 141 -19.29 12.38 -0.45
C VAL A 141 -20.73 12.52 0.02
N ILE A 142 -20.93 12.36 1.33
CA ILE A 142 -22.14 12.79 2.04
C ILE A 142 -21.74 14.00 2.87
N ARG A 143 -22.49 15.09 2.73
CA ARG A 143 -22.31 16.26 3.58
C ARG A 143 -23.10 16.09 4.87
N LEU A 144 -22.62 16.70 5.94
CA LEU A 144 -23.22 16.66 7.28
C LEU A 144 -23.66 18.06 7.68
#